data_AF-A0A2D7DTV6-F1
#
_entry.id   AF-A0A2D7DTV6-F1
#
_cell.length_a   1.000
_cell.length_b   1.000
_cell.length_c   1.000
_cell.angle_alpha   90.00
_cell.angle_beta   90.00
_cell.angle_gamma   90.00
#
_symmetry.space_group_name_H-M   'P 1'
#
loop_
_entity.id
_entity.type
_entity.pdbx_description
1 polymer ?
#
loop_
_entity_poly.entity_id
_entity_poly.type
_entity_poly.pdbx_seq_one_letter_code
_entity_poly.pdbx_strand_id
1 'polypeptide(L)'
;MSLVKISSNYWMGLFKDDPVRPHLNPKFRLTENRVNFLLTQDFTKPCAIVCVAFTKDIPKTEKQLEMYSINKLSVNYDKAIFYTIWSYSKGSGKDILFNTVFWLKKNKPEIKRYITMSPKTKMARNFHLKNGAYELKSNRDTINFEYII
;
A
#
# COMPACT_ATOMS: atom_id res chain seq x y z
N MET A 1 18.18 -5.75 3.96
CA MET A 1 16.75 -6.10 3.79
C MET A 1 16.46 -6.16 2.30
N SER A 2 15.53 -7.04 1.91
CA SER A 2 15.15 -7.27 0.51
C SER A 2 13.67 -7.02 0.32
N LEU A 3 13.29 -6.35 -0.77
CA LEU A 3 11.89 -6.16 -1.17
C LEU A 3 11.48 -7.29 -2.13
N VAL A 4 10.44 -8.04 -1.78
CA VAL A 4 9.94 -9.18 -2.54
C VAL A 4 8.50 -8.91 -2.93
N LYS A 5 8.16 -9.06 -4.22
CA LYS A 5 6.77 -9.04 -4.67
C LYS A 5 6.06 -10.30 -4.19
N ILE A 6 4.93 -10.15 -3.51
CA ILE A 6 4.13 -11.29 -3.05
C ILE A 6 3.31 -11.78 -4.25
N SER A 7 3.70 -12.93 -4.81
CA SER A 7 2.99 -13.60 -5.92
C SER A 7 2.96 -15.13 -5.82
N SER A 8 3.58 -15.72 -4.80
CA SER A 8 3.61 -17.16 -4.56
C SER A 8 2.92 -17.51 -3.24
N ASN A 9 2.40 -18.74 -3.15
CA ASN A 9 1.65 -19.23 -1.98
C ASN A 9 2.39 -19.09 -0.66
N TYR A 10 3.73 -19.13 -0.68
CA TYR A 10 4.56 -19.11 0.53
C TYR A 10 4.34 -17.85 1.39
N TRP A 11 4.26 -16.67 0.77
CA TRP A 11 4.09 -15.40 1.50
C TRP A 11 2.64 -14.94 1.64
N MET A 12 1.70 -15.57 0.92
CA MET A 12 0.27 -15.24 0.99
C MET A 12 -0.33 -15.47 2.38
N GLY A 13 0.21 -16.45 3.12
CA GLY A 13 -0.21 -16.74 4.48
C GLY A 13 -0.03 -15.56 5.45
N LEU A 14 0.87 -14.61 5.15
CA LEU A 14 1.10 -13.44 5.99
C LEU A 14 -0.02 -12.40 5.90
N PHE A 15 -0.91 -12.47 4.90
CA PHE A 15 -2.06 -11.56 4.84
C PHE A 15 -3.02 -11.70 6.03
N LYS A 16 -3.00 -12.84 6.72
CA LYS A 16 -3.79 -13.04 7.95
C LYS A 16 -3.32 -12.17 9.12
N ASP A 17 -2.10 -11.65 9.05
CA ASP A 17 -1.50 -10.81 10.10
C ASP A 17 -1.82 -9.32 9.90
N ASP A 18 -2.54 -8.93 8.83
CA ASP A 18 -2.87 -7.54 8.53
C ASP A 18 -3.75 -6.93 9.65
N PRO A 19 -3.22 -6.00 10.47
CA PRO A 19 -3.98 -5.39 11.56
C PRO A 19 -4.85 -4.22 11.09
N VAL A 20 -4.70 -3.78 9.83
CA VAL A 20 -5.36 -2.61 9.27
C VAL A 20 -6.64 -3.02 8.55
N ARG A 21 -6.59 -4.10 7.76
CA ARG A 21 -7.74 -4.62 6.98
C ARG A 21 -7.77 -6.15 6.96
N PRO A 22 -7.94 -6.81 8.11
CA PRO A 22 -7.90 -8.27 8.21
C PRO A 22 -8.98 -8.99 7.38
N HIS A 23 -10.07 -8.29 7.04
CA HIS A 23 -11.17 -8.85 6.24
C HIS A 23 -10.87 -8.95 4.74
N LEU A 24 -9.84 -8.27 4.22
CA LEU A 24 -9.47 -8.34 2.80
C LEU A 24 -8.67 -9.62 2.51
N ASN A 25 -9.28 -10.51 1.73
CA ASN A 25 -8.72 -11.82 1.39
C ASN A 25 -7.59 -11.76 0.33
N PRO A 26 -6.83 -12.85 0.13
CA PRO A 26 -5.75 -12.88 -0.85
C PRO A 26 -6.22 -12.67 -2.30
N LYS A 27 -7.43 -13.11 -2.66
CA LYS A 27 -8.00 -12.89 -4.00
C LYS A 27 -8.10 -11.39 -4.27
N PHE A 28 -8.69 -10.62 -3.35
CA PHE A 28 -8.73 -9.16 -3.45
C PHE A 28 -7.31 -8.59 -3.61
N ARG A 29 -6.34 -9.00 -2.80
CA ARG A 29 -5.01 -8.38 -2.80
C ARG A 29 -4.20 -8.67 -4.07
N LEU A 30 -4.39 -9.84 -4.68
CA LEU A 30 -3.49 -10.34 -5.74
C LEU A 30 -4.07 -10.25 -7.16
N THR A 31 -5.34 -9.88 -7.32
CA THR A 31 -5.97 -9.73 -8.63
C THR A 31 -6.12 -8.27 -9.04
N GLU A 32 -6.46 -8.06 -10.31
CA GLU A 32 -6.73 -6.74 -10.89
C GLU A 32 -5.50 -5.81 -10.81
N ASN A 33 -5.68 -4.50 -10.72
CA ASN A 33 -4.57 -3.53 -10.69
C ASN A 33 -4.01 -3.36 -9.27
N ARG A 34 -3.57 -4.46 -8.64
CA ARG A 34 -3.01 -4.45 -7.28
C ARG A 34 -1.67 -5.18 -7.24
N VAL A 35 -0.80 -4.73 -6.34
CA VAL A 35 0.48 -5.36 -6.06
C VAL A 35 0.79 -5.26 -4.57
N ASN A 36 1.43 -6.30 -4.03
CA ASN A 36 1.83 -6.34 -2.63
C ASN A 36 3.30 -6.69 -2.54
N PHE A 37 3.97 -6.12 -1.55
CA PHE A 37 5.38 -6.39 -1.29
C PHE A 37 5.59 -6.81 0.17
N LEU A 38 6.57 -7.69 0.35
CA LEU A 38 7.15 -8.09 1.61
C LEU A 38 8.54 -7.47 1.70
N LEU A 39 8.84 -6.81 2.81
CA LEU A 39 10.21 -6.51 3.21
C LEU A 39 10.68 -7.65 4.11
N THR A 40 11.82 -8.25 3.76
CA THR A 40 12.36 -9.43 4.46
C THR A 40 13.84 -9.27 4.79
N GLN A 41 14.26 -9.90 5.87
CA GLN A 41 15.66 -10.13 6.20
C GLN A 41 16.05 -11.54 5.74
N ASP A 42 17.09 -11.62 4.91
CA ASP A 42 17.67 -12.87 4.40
C ASP A 42 16.66 -13.82 3.76
N PHE A 43 15.59 -13.26 3.16
CA PHE A 43 14.49 -13.99 2.52
C PHE A 43 13.74 -14.98 3.42
N THR A 44 13.94 -14.92 4.74
CA THR A 44 13.35 -15.87 5.70
C THR A 44 12.50 -15.16 6.75
N LYS A 45 12.92 -13.98 7.20
CA LYS A 45 12.24 -13.27 8.29
C LYS A 45 11.40 -12.10 7.76
N PRO A 46 10.07 -12.13 7.88
CA PRO A 46 9.23 -11.01 7.46
C PRO A 46 9.43 -9.80 8.37
N CYS A 47 9.64 -8.61 7.78
CA CYS A 47 9.86 -7.36 8.49
C CYS A 47 8.67 -6.40 8.36
N ALA A 48 8.07 -6.31 7.17
CA ALA A 48 6.88 -5.49 6.91
C ALA A 48 6.18 -5.94 5.63
N ILE A 49 4.90 -5.58 5.50
CA ILE A 49 4.12 -5.79 4.27
C ILE A 49 3.39 -4.51 3.89
N VAL A 50 3.27 -4.31 2.59
CA VAL A 50 2.53 -3.21 1.98
C VAL A 50 1.64 -3.74 0.87
N CYS A 51 0.44 -3.19 0.80
CA CYS A 51 -0.52 -3.47 -0.24
C CYS A 51 -0.86 -2.18 -1.01
N VAL A 52 -0.76 -2.26 -2.35
CA VAL A 52 -0.88 -1.11 -3.25
C VAL A 52 -1.92 -1.42 -4.32
N ALA A 53 -2.82 -0.47 -4.57
CA ALA A 53 -3.72 -0.50 -5.71
C ALA A 53 -3.39 0.64 -6.68
N PHE A 54 -3.43 0.39 -7.98
CA PHE A 54 -3.31 1.43 -8.99
C PHE A 54 -4.68 1.95 -9.38
N THR A 55 -4.83 3.27 -9.38
CA THR A 55 -6.12 3.92 -9.61
C THR A 55 -5.94 5.23 -10.38
N LYS A 56 -7.00 5.67 -11.06
CA LYS A 56 -7.08 7.01 -11.66
C LYS A 56 -7.63 8.02 -10.66
N ASP A 57 -8.60 7.62 -9.85
CA ASP A 57 -9.21 8.47 -8.83
C ASP A 57 -8.75 8.07 -7.43
N ILE A 58 -8.76 9.03 -6.50
CA ILE A 58 -8.33 8.81 -5.12
C ILE A 58 -9.51 8.20 -4.35
N PRO A 59 -9.43 6.93 -3.91
CA PRO A 59 -10.50 6.29 -3.17
C PRO A 59 -10.59 6.86 -1.75
N LYS A 60 -11.83 7.04 -1.29
CA LYS A 60 -12.19 7.46 0.06
C LYS A 60 -12.63 6.28 0.93
N THR A 61 -13.07 5.20 0.29
CA THR A 61 -13.59 3.98 0.92
C THR A 61 -13.01 2.74 0.24
N GLU A 62 -13.09 1.59 0.90
CA GLU A 62 -12.65 0.32 0.32
C GLU A 62 -13.50 -0.11 -0.88
N LYS A 63 -14.80 0.20 -0.88
CA LYS A 63 -15.66 -0.02 -2.06
C LYS A 63 -15.18 0.80 -3.26
N GLN A 64 -14.76 2.04 -3.05
CA GLN A 64 -14.17 2.86 -4.11
C GLN A 64 -12.80 2.33 -4.54
N LEU A 65 -11.96 1.92 -3.59
CA LEU A 65 -10.68 1.27 -3.87
C LEU A 65 -10.88 0.04 -4.76
N GLU A 66 -11.87 -0.79 -4.44
CA GLU A 66 -12.24 -1.95 -5.23
C GLU A 66 -12.65 -1.55 -6.64
N MET A 67 -13.68 -0.72 -6.76
CA MET A 67 -14.24 -0.27 -8.03
C MET A 67 -13.19 0.40 -8.94
N TYR A 68 -12.32 1.23 -8.38
CA TYR A 68 -11.30 1.97 -9.16
C TYR A 68 -10.13 1.09 -9.59
N SER A 69 -9.82 0.03 -8.84
CA SER A 69 -8.73 -0.89 -9.19
C SER A 69 -9.14 -2.01 -10.14
N ILE A 70 -10.44 -2.26 -10.31
CA ILE A 70 -10.97 -3.23 -11.29
C ILE A 70 -11.36 -2.59 -12.63
N ASN A 71 -11.43 -1.27 -12.73
CA ASN A 71 -12.00 -0.58 -13.88
C ASN A 71 -11.09 -0.71 -15.13
N LYS A 72 -11.26 -1.79 -15.90
CA LYS A 72 -10.48 -2.10 -17.11
C LYS A 72 -10.56 -1.05 -18.23
N LEU A 73 -11.54 -0.14 -18.16
CA LEU A 73 -11.68 0.98 -19.11
C LEU A 73 -10.75 2.15 -18.77
N SER A 74 -10.18 2.19 -17.56
CA SER A 74 -9.18 3.19 -17.19
C SER A 74 -7.83 2.84 -17.80
N VAL A 75 -7.50 3.47 -18.92
CA VAL A 75 -6.23 3.28 -19.64
C VAL A 75 -5.03 4.01 -19.01
N ASN A 76 -5.22 4.80 -17.95
CA ASN A 76 -4.19 5.71 -17.42
C ASN A 76 -4.12 5.76 -15.88
N TYR A 77 -3.84 4.63 -15.22
CA TYR A 77 -3.59 4.63 -13.77
C TYR A 77 -2.29 5.39 -13.46
N ASP A 78 -2.39 6.52 -12.77
CA ASP A 78 -1.27 7.41 -12.44
C ASP A 78 -1.03 7.53 -10.92
N LYS A 79 -1.81 6.81 -10.10
CA LYS A 79 -1.75 6.86 -8.63
C LYS A 79 -1.54 5.48 -8.04
N ALA A 80 -0.53 5.35 -7.18
CA ALA A 80 -0.37 4.22 -6.29
C ALA A 80 -1.05 4.53 -4.95
N ILE A 81 -2.09 3.75 -4.63
CA ILE A 81 -2.82 3.83 -3.37
C ILE A 81 -2.28 2.79 -2.41
N PHE A 82 -1.49 3.22 -1.44
CA PHE A 82 -1.00 2.42 -0.32
C PHE A 82 -2.15 2.26 0.66
N TYR A 83 -2.97 1.24 0.45
CA TYR A 83 -4.13 1.03 1.30
C TYR A 83 -3.70 0.42 2.64
N THR A 84 -2.84 -0.59 2.64
CA THR A 84 -2.39 -1.22 3.90
C THR A 84 -0.87 -1.19 4.02
N ILE A 85 -0.35 -0.87 5.22
CA ILE A 85 1.04 -1.05 5.62
C ILE A 85 1.06 -1.57 7.06
N TRP A 86 1.83 -2.63 7.33
CA TRP A 86 2.15 -3.05 8.69
C TRP A 86 3.59 -3.57 8.77
N SER A 87 4.13 -3.59 9.98
CA SER A 87 5.51 -4.01 10.24
C SER A 87 5.62 -4.87 11.48
N TYR A 88 6.44 -5.91 11.42
CA TYR A 88 6.81 -6.79 12.52
C TYR A 88 7.98 -6.23 13.33
N SER A 89 8.73 -5.29 12.78
CA SER A 89 9.89 -4.65 13.42
C SER A 89 9.88 -3.13 13.29
N LYS A 90 10.43 -2.44 14.31
CA LYS A 90 10.56 -0.98 14.34
C LYS A 90 11.37 -0.50 13.13
N GLY A 91 10.92 0.57 12.48
CA GLY A 91 11.57 1.15 11.29
C GLY A 91 11.11 0.51 9.97
N SER A 92 10.79 -0.78 9.96
CA SER A 92 10.48 -1.51 8.72
C SER A 92 9.23 -1.02 7.98
N GLY A 93 8.28 -0.39 8.68
CA GLY A 93 7.14 0.27 8.03
C GLY A 93 7.55 1.47 7.15
N LYS A 94 8.57 2.23 7.56
CA LYS A 94 9.15 3.30 6.76
C LYS A 94 9.93 2.72 5.58
N ASP A 95 10.77 1.73 5.86
CA ASP A 95 11.63 1.13 4.84
C ASP A 95 10.82 0.50 3.72
N ILE A 96 9.75 -0.24 4.03
CA ILE A 96 8.93 -0.87 2.99
C ILE A 96 8.21 0.17 2.13
N LEU A 97 7.69 1.23 2.73
CA LEU A 97 7.02 2.30 2.00
C LEU A 97 7.95 2.89 0.94
N PHE A 98 9.14 3.34 1.33
CA PHE A 98 10.08 3.99 0.41
C PHE A 98 10.72 3.02 -0.57
N ASN A 99 11.03 1.79 -0.17
CA ASN A 99 11.50 0.76 -1.09
C ASN A 99 10.45 0.43 -2.16
N THR A 100 9.17 0.37 -1.78
CA THR A 100 8.07 0.18 -2.74
C THR A 100 7.93 1.40 -3.66
N VAL A 101 8.04 2.64 -3.16
CA VAL A 101 8.05 3.82 -4.04
C VAL A 101 9.20 3.78 -5.03
N PHE A 102 10.42 3.46 -4.60
CA PHE A 102 11.57 3.31 -5.50
C PHE A 102 11.33 2.24 -6.57
N TRP A 103 10.80 1.09 -6.17
CA TRP A 103 10.42 0.03 -7.10
C TRP A 103 9.38 0.51 -8.11
N LEU A 104 8.35 1.24 -7.66
CA LEU A 104 7.31 1.81 -8.53
C LEU A 104 7.88 2.81 -9.53
N LYS A 105 8.73 3.75 -9.09
CA LYS A 105 9.39 4.70 -9.99
C LYS A 105 10.18 4.02 -11.11
N LYS A 106 10.88 2.92 -10.77
CA LYS A 106 11.70 2.17 -11.72
C LYS A 106 10.87 1.31 -12.67
N ASN A 107 9.81 0.67 -12.17
CA ASN A 107 9.10 -0.40 -12.90
C ASN A 107 7.70 0.02 -13.40
N LYS A 108 7.21 1.18 -12.98
CA LYS A 108 5.90 1.76 -13.33
C LYS A 108 6.03 3.29 -13.50
N PRO A 109 6.77 3.76 -14.51
CA PRO A 109 7.01 5.18 -14.71
C PRO A 109 5.72 6.00 -14.96
N GLU A 110 4.62 5.36 -15.32
CA GLU A 110 3.29 5.95 -15.43
C GLU A 110 2.69 6.39 -14.08
N ILE A 111 3.14 5.81 -12.96
CA ILE A 111 2.70 6.18 -11.61
C ILE A 111 3.40 7.45 -11.18
N LYS A 112 2.62 8.52 -11.00
CA LYS A 112 3.11 9.86 -10.66
C LYS A 112 2.80 10.30 -9.23
N ARG A 113 1.84 9.65 -8.57
CA ARG A 113 1.39 10.04 -7.23
C ARG A 113 1.37 8.87 -6.26
N TYR A 114 1.88 9.10 -5.06
CA TYR A 114 2.02 8.10 -4.00
C TYR A 114 1.15 8.50 -2.82
N ILE A 115 -0.03 7.88 -2.72
CA ILE A 115 -1.09 8.30 -1.82
C ILE A 115 -1.46 7.14 -0.93
N THR A 116 -1.69 7.37 0.35
CA THR A 116 -2.18 6.33 1.25
C THR A 116 -3.70 6.43 1.42
N MET A 117 -4.32 5.34 1.86
CA MET A 117 -5.69 5.35 2.36
C MET A 117 -5.67 4.74 3.76
N SER A 118 -5.40 5.57 4.77
CA SER A 118 -5.08 5.12 6.12
C SER A 118 -6.30 5.24 7.04
N PRO A 119 -6.43 4.37 8.07
CA PRO A 119 -7.47 4.54 9.08
C PRO A 119 -7.23 5.81 9.90
N LYS A 120 -8.30 6.34 10.51
CA LYS A 120 -8.27 7.55 11.35
C LYS A 120 -7.67 7.31 12.74
N THR A 121 -6.44 6.79 12.80
CA THR A 121 -5.73 6.59 14.08
C THR A 121 -4.60 7.60 14.24
N LYS A 122 -4.33 7.99 15.49
CA LYS A 122 -3.17 8.84 15.84
C LYS A 122 -1.86 8.19 15.41
N MET A 123 -1.78 6.86 15.49
CA MET A 123 -0.62 6.08 15.05
C MET A 123 -0.38 6.26 13.54
N ALA A 124 -1.40 6.05 12.70
CA ALA A 124 -1.28 6.20 11.26
C ALA A 124 -0.95 7.64 10.85
N ARG A 125 -1.66 8.62 11.43
CA ARG A 125 -1.39 10.05 11.18
C ARG A 125 0.05 10.43 11.52
N ASN A 126 0.53 10.06 12.71
CA ASN A 126 1.90 10.33 13.13
C ASN A 126 2.92 9.63 12.23
N PHE A 127 2.66 8.39 11.81
CA PHE A 127 3.53 7.67 10.90
C PHE A 127 3.70 8.41 9.57
N HIS A 128 2.60 8.86 8.94
CA HIS A 128 2.68 9.54 7.65
C HIS A 128 3.32 10.92 7.74
N LEU A 129 2.91 11.75 8.71
CA LEU A 129 3.46 13.10 8.87
C LEU A 129 4.96 13.07 9.21
N LYS A 130 5.41 12.16 10.09
CA LYS A 130 6.84 12.01 10.42
C LYS A 130 7.68 11.54 9.24
N ASN A 131 7.07 10.91 8.24
CA ASN A 131 7.75 10.43 7.04
C ASN A 131 7.57 11.39 5.85
N GLY A 132 7.12 12.62 6.07
CA GLY A 132 7.10 13.67 5.05
C GLY A 132 5.88 13.68 4.14
N ALA A 133 4.82 12.93 4.47
CA ALA A 133 3.54 13.12 3.80
C ALA A 133 2.78 14.29 4.39
N TYR A 134 1.90 14.90 3.60
CA TYR A 134 0.88 15.82 4.08
C TYR A 134 -0.50 15.16 4.05
N GLU A 135 -1.41 15.65 4.88
CA GLU A 135 -2.81 15.23 4.87
C GLU A 135 -3.49 15.83 3.63
N LEU A 136 -3.74 14.99 2.61
CA LEU A 136 -4.36 15.42 1.37
C LEU A 136 -5.87 15.58 1.54
N LYS A 137 -6.51 14.63 2.22
CA LYS A 137 -7.96 14.63 2.40
C LYS A 137 -8.39 13.78 3.60
N SER A 138 -9.21 14.36 4.47
CA SER A 138 -9.93 13.64 5.51
C SER A 138 -11.30 13.18 4.99
N ASN A 139 -11.57 11.87 4.98
CA ASN A 139 -12.85 11.28 4.55
C ASN A 139 -13.69 10.92 5.77
N ARG A 140 -14.78 10.13 5.63
CA ARG A 140 -15.56 9.66 6.77
C ARG A 140 -14.75 8.74 7.69
N ASP A 141 -14.22 7.66 7.12
CA ASP A 141 -13.56 6.58 7.88
C ASP A 141 -12.04 6.49 7.64
N THR A 142 -11.54 7.19 6.62
CA THR A 142 -10.14 7.16 6.20
C THR A 142 -9.54 8.56 6.11
N ILE A 143 -8.22 8.63 6.04
CA ILE A 143 -7.47 9.83 5.66
C ILE A 143 -6.54 9.45 4.51
N ASN A 144 -6.52 10.27 3.47
CA ASN A 144 -5.53 10.18 2.41
C ASN A 144 -4.33 11.05 2.77
N PHE A 145 -3.14 10.45 2.80
CA PHE A 145 -1.87 11.17 2.90
C PHE A 145 -1.12 11.07 1.58
N GLU A 146 -0.42 12.11 1.17
CA GLU A 146 0.34 12.10 -0.08
C GLU A 146 1.81 12.45 0.17
N TYR A 147 2.69 11.69 -0.47
CA TYR A 147 4.12 11.93 -0.48
C TYR A 147 4.51 12.62 -1.80
N ILE A 148 5.05 13.83 -1.72
CA ILE A 148 5.62 14.55 -2.87
C ILE A 148 7.07 14.12 -3.03
N ILE A 149 7.28 12.95 -3.65
CA ILE A 149 8.60 12.32 -3.80
C ILE A 149 8.88 11.87 -5.20
#